data_AF-A0A2H0UZD1-F1
#
_entry.id   AF-A0A2H0UZD1-F1
#
_cell.length_a   1.000
_cell.length_b   1.000
_cell.length_c   1.000
_cell.angle_alpha   90.00
_cell.angle_beta   90.00
_cell.angle_gamma   90.00
#
_symmetry.space_group_name_H-M   'P 1'
#
loop_
_entity.id
_entity.type
_entity.pdbx_description
1 polymer ?
#
loop_
_entity_poly.entity_id
_entity_poly.type
_entity_poly.pdbx_seq_one_letter_code
_entity_poly.pdbx_strand_id
1 'polypeptide(L)'
;MGIEQTINKAEQEPFKKYEDALRQFLKRYFDSFKSDSVHKRNFSPMEVDFSAPRGDDMEAIQKGNYVISNITTTPRERGDDGINFNFYVGQTEIHIMNKAADEVEDIMRELNTEEKRK
;
A
#
# COMPACT_ATOMS: atom_id res chain seq x y z
N MET A 1 17.12 -11.26 -12.38
CA MET A 1 16.72 -9.85 -12.48
C MET A 1 15.22 -9.85 -12.67
N GLY A 2 14.47 -9.53 -11.62
CA GLY A 2 13.07 -9.20 -11.77
C GLY A 2 12.97 -7.79 -12.37
N ILE A 3 11.90 -7.52 -13.12
CA ILE A 3 11.71 -6.25 -13.82
C ILE A 3 10.78 -5.40 -12.95
N GLU A 4 11.19 -4.18 -12.63
CA GLU A 4 10.32 -3.16 -12.03
C GLU A 4 9.19 -2.81 -13.01
N GLN A 5 7.96 -2.78 -12.53
CA GLN A 5 6.80 -2.40 -13.32
C GLN A 5 6.15 -1.15 -12.74
N THR A 6 6.08 -0.10 -13.54
CA THR A 6 5.34 1.13 -13.19
C THR A 6 3.95 1.08 -13.82
N ILE A 7 2.92 1.13 -12.98
CA ILE A 7 1.51 1.11 -13.39
C ILE A 7 0.98 2.53 -13.27
N ASN A 8 0.68 3.12 -14.42
CA ASN A 8 0.19 4.49 -14.46
C ASN A 8 -1.31 4.55 -14.28
N LYS A 9 -1.82 5.64 -13.69
CA LYS A 9 -3.26 5.88 -13.59
C LYS A 9 -3.99 5.82 -14.94
N ALA A 10 -3.29 6.09 -16.03
CA ALA A 10 -3.80 5.98 -17.39
C ALA A 10 -4.19 4.55 -17.79
N GLU A 11 -3.60 3.52 -17.19
CA GLU A 11 -3.87 2.12 -17.52
C GLU A 11 -5.18 1.60 -16.90
N GLN A 12 -5.88 2.43 -16.12
CA GLN A 12 -7.21 2.25 -15.50
C GLN A 12 -7.46 0.93 -14.76
N GLU A 13 -7.47 -0.22 -15.41
CA GLU A 13 -7.84 -1.51 -14.80
C GLU A 13 -6.82 -2.04 -13.78
N PRO A 14 -5.54 -2.32 -14.13
CA PRO A 14 -4.54 -2.75 -13.16
C PRO A 14 -4.32 -1.68 -12.08
N PHE A 15 -4.29 -0.41 -12.48
CA PHE A 15 -4.10 0.69 -11.53
C PHE A 15 -5.20 0.74 -10.47
N LYS A 16 -6.46 0.68 -10.88
CA LYS A 16 -7.59 0.76 -9.96
C LYS A 16 -7.61 -0.41 -8.96
N LYS A 17 -7.27 -1.62 -9.41
CA LYS A 17 -7.20 -2.78 -8.51
C LYS A 17 -6.15 -2.62 -7.41
N TYR A 18 -4.95 -2.17 -7.77
CA TYR A 18 -3.91 -1.88 -6.79
C TYR A 18 -4.25 -0.67 -5.93
N GLU A 19 -4.86 0.37 -6.51
CA GLU A 19 -5.34 1.54 -5.76
C GLU A 19 -6.35 1.15 -4.68
N ASP A 20 -7.36 0.33 -5.02
CA ASP A 20 -8.38 -0.14 -4.07
C ASP A 20 -7.76 -1.01 -2.96
N ALA A 21 -6.82 -1.90 -3.31
CA ALA A 21 -6.11 -2.74 -2.34
C ALA A 21 -5.24 -1.91 -1.39
N LEU A 22 -4.46 -0.96 -1.92
CA LEU A 22 -3.63 -0.05 -1.14
C LEU A 22 -4.47 0.85 -0.23
N ARG A 23 -5.64 1.32 -0.70
CA ARG A 23 -6.57 2.11 0.11
C ARG A 23 -7.11 1.32 1.29
N GLN A 24 -7.51 0.07 1.07
CA GLN A 24 -7.96 -0.81 2.15
C GLN A 24 -6.84 -1.15 3.13
N PHE A 25 -5.63 -1.43 2.62
CA PHE A 25 -4.46 -1.67 3.44
C PHE A 25 -4.17 -0.48 4.35
N LEU A 26 -4.05 0.73 3.78
CA LEU A 26 -3.80 1.95 4.55
C LEU A 26 -4.89 2.20 5.59
N LYS A 27 -6.16 1.97 5.25
CA LYS A 27 -7.25 2.08 6.21
C LYS A 27 -7.09 1.08 7.37
N ARG A 28 -6.83 -0.20 7.08
CA ARG A 28 -6.58 -1.25 8.10
C ARG A 28 -5.39 -0.88 8.97
N TYR A 29 -4.28 -0.45 8.35
CA TYR A 29 -3.08 0.05 9.01
C TYR A 29 -3.43 1.15 10.01
N PHE A 30 -4.05 2.26 9.58
CA PHE A 30 -4.38 3.39 10.46
C PHE A 30 -5.49 3.09 11.49
N ASP A 31 -6.46 2.24 11.19
CA ASP A 31 -7.46 1.81 12.17
C ASP A 31 -6.82 0.97 13.29
N SER A 32 -5.81 0.14 12.98
CA SER A 32 -5.00 -0.54 13.99
C SER A 32 -4.23 0.44 14.88
N PHE A 33 -3.73 1.57 14.36
CA PHE A 33 -3.08 2.61 15.18
C PHE A 33 -4.04 3.38 16.09
N LYS A 34 -5.32 3.52 15.73
CA LYS A 34 -6.32 4.18 16.58
C LYS A 34 -6.65 3.39 17.84
N SER A 35 -6.35 2.09 17.89
CA SER A 35 -6.80 1.20 18.97
C SER A 35 -5.81 1.09 20.15
N ASP A 36 -4.55 1.52 20.01
CA ASP A 36 -3.58 1.33 21.09
C ASP A 36 -2.51 2.43 21.15
N SER A 37 -2.56 3.22 22.23
CA SER A 37 -1.50 4.02 22.82
C SER A 37 -0.32 4.37 21.89
N VAL A 38 -0.38 5.59 21.32
CA VAL A 38 0.59 6.23 20.41
C VAL A 38 2.03 6.31 20.94
N HIS A 39 2.32 5.80 22.13
CA HIS A 39 3.65 5.83 22.71
C HIS A 39 4.05 4.41 23.15
N LYS A 40 5.02 3.85 22.43
CA LYS A 40 5.71 2.57 22.68
C LYS A 40 4.95 1.32 22.26
N ARG A 41 4.97 1.03 20.96
CA ARG A 41 5.22 -0.34 20.52
C ARG A 41 6.35 -0.32 19.52
N ASN A 42 7.45 -0.99 19.89
CA ASN A 42 8.38 -1.59 18.95
C ASN A 42 7.60 -2.62 18.12
N PHE A 43 6.73 -2.16 17.23
CA PHE A 43 6.23 -3.03 16.17
C PHE A 43 7.43 -3.35 15.31
N SER A 44 7.87 -4.61 15.39
CA SER A 44 8.70 -5.21 14.35
C SER A 44 8.05 -4.87 13.00
N PRO A 45 8.86 -4.52 12.00
CA PRO A 45 8.50 -3.60 10.93
C PRO A 45 7.36 -4.20 10.10
N MET A 46 6.16 -3.62 10.17
CA MET A 46 5.42 -3.48 8.92
C MET A 46 6.34 -2.59 8.09
N GLU A 47 6.92 -3.12 7.01
CA GLU A 47 7.92 -2.42 6.21
C GLU A 47 7.23 -1.40 5.30
N VAL A 48 6.41 -0.56 5.94
CA VAL A 48 5.77 0.60 5.37
C VAL A 48 6.65 1.78 5.72
N ASP A 49 7.44 2.23 4.75
CA ASP A 49 8.27 3.42 4.88
C ASP A 49 7.54 4.61 4.25
N PHE A 50 7.40 5.68 5.02
CA PHE A 50 6.86 6.94 4.53
C PHE A 50 8.03 7.90 4.36
N SER A 51 8.32 8.30 3.13
CA SER A 51 9.32 9.33 2.87
C SER A 51 8.83 10.65 3.49
N ALA A 52 9.59 11.22 4.42
CA ALA A 52 9.39 12.55 5.02
C ALA A 52 7.94 13.10 4.92
N PRO A 53 6.96 12.46 5.59
CA PRO A 53 5.56 12.77 5.37
C PRO A 53 5.24 14.18 5.85
N ARG A 54 4.54 14.95 5.02
CA ARG A 54 3.98 16.23 5.48
C ARG A 54 2.77 15.97 6.36
N GLY A 55 2.59 16.79 7.40
CA GLY A 55 1.48 16.65 8.34
C GLY A 55 0.11 16.62 7.65
N ASP A 56 -0.05 17.47 6.62
CA ASP A 56 -1.27 17.53 5.81
C ASP A 56 -1.51 16.25 4.99
N ASP A 57 -0.46 15.66 4.43
CA ASP A 57 -0.55 14.42 3.63
C ASP A 57 -0.92 13.23 4.52
N MET A 58 -0.35 13.13 5.72
CA MET A 58 -0.67 12.07 6.68
C MET A 58 -2.11 12.15 7.17
N GLU A 59 -2.62 13.36 7.43
CA GLU A 59 -4.01 13.55 7.82
C GLU A 59 -4.95 13.15 6.68
N ALA A 60 -4.61 13.51 5.43
CA ALA A 60 -5.36 13.11 4.25
C ALA A 60 -5.39 11.58 4.07
N ILE A 61 -4.24 10.91 4.25
CA ILE A 61 -4.11 9.45 4.20
C ILE A 61 -4.99 8.80 5.27
N GLN A 62 -4.89 9.27 6.52
CA GLN A 62 -5.66 8.72 7.64
C GLN A 62 -7.17 8.90 7.45
N LYS A 63 -7.61 10.01 6.85
CA LYS A 63 -9.02 10.30 6.55
C LYS A 63 -9.56 9.55 5.33
N GLY A 64 -8.70 8.86 4.57
CA GLY A 64 -9.09 8.23 3.32
C GLY A 64 -9.29 9.22 2.15
N ASN A 65 -8.96 10.50 2.35
CA ASN A 65 -9.21 11.57 1.39
C ASN A 65 -7.93 11.92 0.62
N TYR A 66 -7.43 10.97 -0.14
CA TYR A 66 -6.20 11.12 -0.92
C TYR A 66 -6.34 10.49 -2.30
N VAL A 67 -5.42 10.85 -3.19
CA VAL A 67 -5.31 10.30 -4.53
C VAL A 67 -3.93 9.67 -4.68
N ILE A 68 -3.91 8.40 -5.11
CA ILE A 68 -2.69 7.74 -5.53
C ILE A 68 -2.44 8.13 -6.98
N SER A 69 -1.21 8.58 -7.30
CA SER A 69 -0.86 9.06 -8.64
C SER A 69 -0.12 8.02 -9.48
N ASN A 70 0.77 7.27 -8.87
CA ASN A 70 1.58 6.22 -9.51
C ASN A 70 1.76 5.05 -8.55
N ILE A 71 1.80 3.83 -9.08
CA ILE A 71 2.08 2.60 -8.34
C ILE A 71 3.20 1.88 -9.07
N THR A 72 4.33 1.71 -8.41
CA THR A 72 5.46 0.93 -8.91
C THR A 72 5.55 -0.36 -8.13
N THR A 73 5.53 -1.49 -8.82
CA THR A 73 5.71 -2.80 -8.23
C THR A 73 7.10 -3.32 -8.54
N THR A 74 7.80 -3.79 -7.52
CA THR A 74 9.14 -4.36 -7.66
C THR A 74 9.14 -5.79 -7.13
N PRO A 75 9.58 -6.79 -7.91
CA PRO A 75 9.70 -8.15 -7.41
C PRO A 75 10.73 -8.22 -6.28
N ARG A 76 10.46 -9.07 -5.28
CA ARG A 76 11.40 -9.32 -4.19
C ARG A 76 12.60 -10.15 -4.66
N GLU A 77 13.63 -10.22 -3.81
CA GLU A 77 14.86 -10.93 -4.14
C GLU A 77 14.62 -12.41 -4.52
N ARG A 78 15.59 -12.99 -5.24
CA ARG A 78 15.50 -14.32 -5.86
C ARG A 78 15.08 -15.39 -4.84
N GLY A 79 13.87 -15.91 -4.97
CA GLY A 79 13.33 -17.01 -4.16
C GLY A 79 12.03 -16.69 -3.42
N ASP A 80 11.60 -15.42 -3.42
CA ASP A 80 10.31 -14.98 -2.88
C ASP A 80 9.36 -14.62 -4.04
N ASP A 81 8.15 -15.17 -4.04
CA ASP A 81 7.14 -14.91 -5.08
C ASP A 81 6.37 -13.57 -4.87
N GLY A 82 6.77 -12.77 -3.88
CA GLY A 82 6.11 -11.52 -3.55
C GLY A 82 6.58 -10.29 -4.35
N ILE A 83 5.72 -9.27 -4.37
CA ILE A 83 6.06 -7.93 -4.87
C ILE A 83 6.11 -6.91 -3.74
N ASN A 84 6.89 -5.85 -3.92
CA ASN A 84 6.89 -4.64 -3.11
C ASN A 84 6.14 -3.54 -3.86
N PHE A 85 5.53 -2.60 -3.14
CA PHE A 85 4.78 -1.48 -3.71
C PHE A 85 5.44 -0.16 -3.33
N ASN A 86 5.58 0.74 -4.31
CA ASN A 86 5.93 2.12 -4.08
C ASN A 86 4.86 3.01 -4.74
N PHE A 87 4.28 3.95 -3.99
CA PHE A 87 3.27 4.85 -4.53
C PHE A 87 3.31 6.22 -3.86
N TYR A 88 2.70 7.19 -4.53
CA TYR A 88 2.70 8.57 -4.08
C TYR A 88 1.32 9.02 -3.65
N VAL A 89 1.26 9.70 -2.50
CA VAL A 89 0.10 10.47 -2.04
C VAL A 89 0.53 11.93 -1.91
N GLY A 90 0.05 12.77 -2.82
CA GLY A 90 0.49 14.18 -2.88
C GLY A 90 2.00 14.25 -3.15
N GLN A 91 2.77 14.74 -2.18
CA GLN A 91 4.25 14.77 -2.24
C GLN A 91 4.92 13.73 -1.35
N THR A 92 4.14 12.90 -0.66
CA THR A 92 4.63 11.84 0.22
C THR A 92 4.75 10.54 -0.58
N GLU A 93 5.97 10.03 -0.69
CA GLU A 93 6.25 8.69 -1.21
C GLU A 93 6.04 7.65 -0.10
N ILE A 94 5.39 6.54 -0.44
CA ILE A 94 5.07 5.46 0.48
C ILE A 94 5.58 4.15 -0.14
N HIS A 95 6.46 3.48 0.58
CA HIS A 95 6.99 2.17 0.23
C HIS A 95 6.36 1.14 1.13
N ILE A 96 5.85 0.05 0.57
CA ILE A 96 5.34 -1.13 1.27
C ILE A 96 6.18 -2.31 0.83
N MET A 97 6.87 -2.94 1.77
CA MET A 97 7.79 -4.04 1.53
C MET A 97 7.46 -5.29 2.36
N ASN A 98 8.01 -6.42 1.93
CA ASN A 98 7.82 -7.77 2.43
C ASN A 98 6.44 -8.03 3.07
N LYS A 99 6.33 -8.19 4.38
CA LYS A 99 5.07 -8.61 5.02
C LYS A 99 3.91 -7.66 4.77
N ALA A 100 4.18 -6.35 4.73
CA ALA A 100 3.15 -5.37 4.48
C ALA A 100 2.66 -5.45 3.02
N ALA A 101 3.54 -5.84 2.10
CA ALA A 101 3.18 -6.00 0.71
C ALA A 101 2.44 -7.33 0.46
N ASP A 102 2.74 -8.38 1.24
CA ASP A 102 1.92 -9.60 1.26
C ASP A 102 0.47 -9.30 1.64
N GLU A 103 0.24 -8.44 2.64
CA GLU A 103 -1.11 -8.03 3.02
C GLU A 103 -1.85 -7.30 1.89
N VAL A 104 -1.15 -6.46 1.12
CA VAL A 104 -1.75 -5.79 -0.06
C VAL A 104 -2.14 -6.83 -1.12
N GLU A 105 -1.29 -7.82 -1.37
CA GLU A 105 -1.60 -8.91 -2.30
C GLU A 105 -2.77 -9.77 -1.82
N ASP A 106 -2.84 -10.08 -0.52
CA ASP A 106 -3.97 -10.80 0.07
C ASP A 106 -5.28 -10.02 -0.08
N ILE A 107 -5.29 -8.72 0.22
CA ILE A 107 -6.44 -7.84 0.00
C ILE A 107 -6.84 -7.85 -1.49
N MET A 108 -5.86 -7.79 -2.41
CA MET A 108 -6.12 -7.85 -3.84
C MET A 108 -6.77 -9.18 -4.24
N ARG A 109 -6.36 -10.30 -3.65
CA ARG A 109 -6.97 -11.62 -3.86
C ARG A 109 -8.38 -11.70 -3.27
N GLU A 110 -8.60 -11.15 -2.08
CA GLU A 110 -9.93 -11.02 -1.45
C GLU A 110 -10.88 -10.26 -2.39
N LEU A 111 -10.47 -9.09 -2.87
CA LEU A 111 -11.24 -8.24 -3.78
C LEU A 111 -11.63 -8.96 -5.08
N ASN A 112 -10.66 -9.62 -5.74
CA ASN A 112 -10.95 -10.38 -6.96
C ASN A 112 -11.86 -11.59 -6.71
N THR A 113 -11.84 -12.16 -5.50
CA THR A 113 -12.71 -13.29 -5.11
C THR A 113 -14.15 -12.82 -4.85
N GLU A 114 -14.33 -11.65 -4.24
CA GLU A 114 -15.64 -11.04 -4.01
C GLU A 114 -16.30 -10.56 -5.32
N GLU A 115 -15.52 -10.01 -6.27
CA GLU A 115 -16.04 -9.64 -7.59
C GLU A 115 -16.61 -10.84 -8.37
N LYS A 116 -16.03 -12.04 -8.21
CA LYS A 116 -16.55 -13.26 -8.86
C LYS A 116 -17.83 -13.81 -8.23
N ARG A 117 -18.23 -13.32 -7.06
CA ARG A 117 -19.43 -13.78 -6.32
C ARG A 117 -20.64 -12.84 -6.47
N LYS A 118 -20.49 -11.72 -7.19
CA LYS A 118 -21.58 -10.81 -7.58
C LYS A 118 -21.99 -11.02 -9.03
#